data_AF-A0A3M7NIR3-F1
#
_entry.id   AF-A0A3M7NIR3-F1
#
_cell.length_a   1.000
_cell.length_b   1.000
_cell.length_c   1.000
_cell.angle_alpha   90.00
_cell.angle_beta   90.00
_cell.angle_gamma   90.00
#
_symmetry.space_group_name_H-M   'P 1'
#
loop_
_entity.id
_entity.type
_entity.pdbx_description
1 polymer ?
#
loop_
_entity_poly.entity_id
_entity_poly.type
_entity_poly.pdbx_seq_one_letter_code
_entity_poly.pdbx_strand_id
1 'polypeptide(L)'
;MQQRSQREPDAKAEGCTEKRNEGGDGGDDEGGDDEGGDDEDGDEQRIGSWREILTFSAERRCNLEWKLTYVGSATSAEHDQELDSLLVGPIPIGVNKFIFEADPPNLARLPSSEILGVTVILLTCAYDGREFVRVGYYVNNEYDSEELNNDPPAKPIIERVRRNILAEKPRVTRFAIKWDSEDSAPAEYPPDQPEADQLDDDGAAHQRRR
;
A
#
# COMPACT_ATOMS: atom_id res chain seq x y z
N MET A 1 -35.70 -16.74 -25.61
CA MET A 1 -35.45 -15.46 -24.90
C MET A 1 -34.39 -15.73 -23.85
N GLN A 2 -33.13 -15.40 -24.13
CA GLN A 2 -32.01 -15.51 -23.18
C GLN A 2 -31.90 -14.17 -22.45
N GLN A 3 -32.01 -14.18 -21.12
CA GLN A 3 -31.78 -12.98 -20.30
C GLN A 3 -30.36 -12.99 -19.75
N ARG A 4 -29.75 -11.81 -19.85
CA ARG A 4 -28.36 -11.46 -19.64
C ARG A 4 -27.92 -11.73 -18.20
N SER A 5 -26.85 -12.50 -18.06
CA SER A 5 -25.93 -12.44 -16.93
C SER A 5 -25.31 -11.04 -16.89
N GLN A 6 -25.60 -10.28 -15.83
CA GLN A 6 -24.98 -8.99 -15.56
C GLN A 6 -23.68 -9.24 -14.80
N ARG A 7 -22.59 -8.82 -15.42
CA ARG A 7 -21.21 -8.94 -14.91
C ARG A 7 -20.99 -7.92 -13.81
N GLU A 8 -20.33 -8.35 -12.75
CA GLU A 8 -19.77 -7.50 -11.69
C GLU A 8 -18.68 -6.57 -12.26
N PRO A 9 -18.55 -5.31 -11.80
CA PRO A 9 -17.45 -4.46 -12.18
C PRO A 9 -16.23 -4.73 -11.28
N ASP A 10 -15.29 -5.51 -11.80
CA ASP A 10 -13.91 -5.59 -11.33
C ASP A 10 -13.26 -4.20 -11.37
N ALA A 11 -12.98 -3.63 -10.20
CA ALA A 11 -12.07 -2.49 -10.10
C ALA A 11 -10.65 -3.01 -10.30
N LYS A 12 -10.08 -2.81 -11.48
CA LYS A 12 -8.68 -3.12 -11.77
C LYS A 12 -7.81 -1.90 -11.57
N ALA A 13 -6.79 -2.03 -10.71
CA ALA A 13 -5.63 -1.16 -10.71
C ALA A 13 -4.60 -1.79 -11.66
N GLU A 14 -4.40 -1.21 -12.85
CA GLU A 14 -3.34 -1.61 -13.77
C GLU A 14 -2.14 -0.68 -13.60
N GLY A 15 -0.96 -1.28 -13.47
CA GLY A 15 0.30 -0.64 -13.14
C GLY A 15 0.84 0.29 -14.23
N CYS A 16 1.60 1.29 -13.80
CA CYS A 16 2.32 2.20 -14.68
C CYS A 16 3.78 1.73 -14.81
N THR A 17 4.11 1.11 -15.94
CA THR A 17 5.49 0.95 -16.40
C THR A 17 5.86 2.14 -17.27
N GLU A 18 6.86 2.93 -16.87
CA GLU A 18 7.49 3.92 -17.76
C GLU A 18 8.80 3.35 -18.33
N LYS A 19 8.95 3.48 -19.65
CA LYS A 19 10.03 2.90 -20.46
C LYS A 19 11.24 3.84 -20.49
N ARG A 20 12.44 3.23 -20.45
CA ARG A 20 13.72 3.86 -20.80
C ARG A 20 13.66 4.41 -22.23
N ASN A 21 14.18 5.62 -22.42
CA ASN A 21 14.44 6.19 -23.74
C ASN A 21 15.95 6.14 -24.00
N GLU A 22 16.36 5.46 -25.08
CA GLU A 22 17.72 5.46 -25.61
C GLU A 22 17.86 6.50 -26.73
N GLY A 23 19.03 7.17 -26.79
CA GLY A 23 19.51 8.00 -27.88
C GLY A 23 20.02 9.36 -27.39
N GLY A 24 21.27 9.79 -27.58
CA GLY A 24 22.32 9.32 -28.48
C GLY A 24 23.64 10.08 -28.24
N ASP A 25 24.60 9.74 -29.09
CA ASP A 25 26.07 9.80 -28.99
C ASP A 25 26.74 11.16 -29.36
N GLY A 26 27.94 11.38 -28.77
CA GLY A 26 29.02 12.30 -29.19
C GLY A 26 29.04 13.68 -28.52
N GLY A 27 30.13 14.22 -27.95
CA GLY A 27 31.54 13.82 -27.83
C GLY A 27 32.38 15.06 -27.45
N ASP A 28 33.39 14.86 -26.60
CA ASP A 28 34.58 15.69 -26.31
C ASP A 28 34.44 17.07 -25.64
N ASP A 29 34.89 17.21 -24.38
CA ASP A 29 35.84 18.27 -23.97
C ASP A 29 36.45 18.00 -22.55
N GLU A 30 37.57 18.67 -22.28
CA GLU A 30 38.67 18.29 -21.38
C GLU A 30 38.46 18.50 -19.86
N GLY A 31 39.09 17.62 -19.06
CA GLY A 31 39.89 18.00 -17.87
C GLY A 31 39.18 18.48 -16.60
N GLY A 32 39.21 17.65 -15.55
CA GLY A 32 38.99 18.08 -14.17
C GLY A 32 39.02 16.91 -13.20
N ASP A 33 40.11 16.75 -12.46
CA ASP A 33 40.18 15.91 -11.27
C ASP A 33 39.28 16.51 -10.19
N ASP A 34 38.10 15.93 -9.96
CA ASP A 34 37.27 16.22 -8.78
C ASP A 34 36.76 14.88 -8.21
N GLU A 35 37.42 14.40 -7.16
CA GLU A 35 36.91 13.34 -6.30
C GLU A 35 35.77 13.91 -5.45
N GLY A 36 34.63 14.15 -6.11
CA GLY A 36 33.33 14.37 -5.49
C GLY A 36 32.46 13.15 -5.75
N GLY A 37 32.51 12.17 -4.86
CA GLY A 37 31.53 11.08 -4.84
C GLY A 37 30.17 11.66 -4.48
N ASP A 38 29.39 12.05 -5.50
CA ASP A 38 27.98 12.34 -5.38
C ASP A 38 27.24 11.02 -5.12
N ASP A 39 27.30 10.54 -3.87
CA ASP A 39 26.42 9.49 -3.33
C ASP A 39 24.99 10.05 -3.08
N GLU A 40 24.42 10.80 -4.03
CA GLU A 40 23.07 11.39 -3.90
C GLU A 40 21.92 10.45 -4.32
N ASP A 41 22.21 9.20 -4.69
CA ASP A 41 21.18 8.21 -5.10
C ASP A 41 20.60 7.38 -3.92
N GLY A 42 21.02 7.65 -2.68
CA GLY A 42 20.70 6.81 -1.51
C GLY A 42 19.38 7.13 -0.77
N ASP A 43 18.78 8.31 -1.00
CA ASP A 43 17.69 8.81 -0.16
C ASP A 43 16.27 8.40 -0.62
N GLU A 44 16.10 8.07 -1.90
CA GLU A 44 14.76 7.92 -2.50
C GLU A 44 14.04 6.61 -2.09
N GLN A 45 14.74 5.64 -1.50
CA GLN A 45 14.16 4.36 -1.07
C GLN A 45 13.93 4.24 0.43
N ARG A 46 14.16 5.32 1.20
CA ARG A 46 13.86 5.36 2.63
C ARG A 46 12.35 5.31 2.87
N ILE A 47 11.92 5.09 4.12
CA ILE A 47 10.50 5.18 4.51
C ILE A 47 10.03 6.63 4.34
N GLY A 48 9.67 6.99 3.10
CA GLY A 48 9.28 8.33 2.68
C GLY A 48 7.76 8.54 2.69
N SER A 49 7.33 9.70 2.20
CA SER A 49 5.92 10.04 2.04
C SER A 49 5.20 9.02 1.16
N TRP A 50 3.90 8.89 1.37
CA TRP A 50 3.03 8.09 0.55
C TRP A 50 2.35 8.98 -0.49
N ARG A 51 2.29 8.53 -1.73
CA ARG A 51 1.65 9.27 -2.82
C ARG A 51 1.03 8.29 -3.80
N GLU A 52 -0.28 8.35 -3.96
CA GLU A 52 -1.02 7.47 -4.85
C GLU A 52 -2.11 8.24 -5.60
N ILE A 53 -2.38 7.81 -6.84
CA ILE A 53 -3.46 8.38 -7.64
C ILE A 53 -4.72 7.53 -7.43
N LEU A 54 -5.65 8.04 -6.63
CA LEU A 54 -6.90 7.35 -6.37
C LEU A 54 -7.91 7.64 -7.46
N THR A 55 -8.37 6.57 -8.12
CA THR A 55 -9.44 6.63 -9.12
C THR A 55 -10.66 5.86 -8.60
N PHE A 56 -11.82 6.51 -8.56
CA PHE A 56 -13.05 5.90 -8.08
C PHE A 56 -14.26 6.40 -8.87
N SER A 57 -15.36 5.64 -8.84
CA SER A 57 -16.62 6.02 -9.49
C SER A 57 -17.68 6.31 -8.44
N ALA A 58 -18.33 7.47 -8.56
CA ALA A 58 -19.45 7.85 -7.72
C ALA A 58 -20.75 7.76 -8.53
N GLU A 59 -21.75 7.06 -8.01
CA GLU A 59 -23.08 6.97 -8.64
C GLU A 59 -24.03 8.07 -8.16
N ARG A 60 -23.66 8.77 -7.09
CA ARG A 60 -24.44 9.83 -6.43
C ARG A 60 -23.52 10.95 -5.96
N ARG A 61 -24.08 12.13 -5.72
CA ARG A 61 -23.35 13.20 -5.05
C ARG A 61 -23.21 12.87 -3.57
N CYS A 62 -21.98 12.78 -3.09
CA CYS A 62 -21.65 12.44 -1.71
C CYS A 62 -20.38 13.18 -1.26
N ASN A 63 -20.13 13.15 0.04
CA ASN A 63 -18.82 13.47 0.62
C ASN A 63 -18.22 12.16 1.10
N LEU A 64 -16.96 11.92 0.75
CA LEU A 64 -16.23 10.72 1.14
C LEU A 64 -15.05 11.12 2.00
N GLU A 65 -14.90 10.46 3.14
CA GLU A 65 -13.72 10.60 3.99
C GLU A 65 -12.75 9.48 3.65
N TRP A 66 -11.55 9.87 3.23
CA TRP A 66 -10.45 8.95 2.96
C TRP A 66 -9.46 9.05 4.10
N LYS A 67 -9.02 7.92 4.63
CA LYS A 67 -8.03 7.90 5.70
C LYS A 67 -6.97 6.85 5.41
N LEU A 68 -5.71 7.27 5.54
CA LEU A 68 -4.54 6.42 5.40
C LEU A 68 -3.98 6.09 6.78
N THR A 69 -3.83 4.80 7.07
CA THR A 69 -3.34 4.30 8.36
C THR A 69 -2.19 3.33 8.14
N TYR A 70 -1.08 3.55 8.83
CA TYR A 70 0.05 2.63 8.89
C TYR A 70 -0.14 1.69 10.08
N VAL A 71 -0.14 0.38 9.82
CA VAL A 71 -0.26 -0.63 10.88
C VAL A 71 1.09 -0.77 11.58
N GLY A 72 1.12 -0.49 12.88
CA GLY A 72 2.38 -0.47 13.63
C GLY A 72 2.78 -1.80 14.24
N SER A 73 1.81 -2.72 14.41
CA SER A 73 2.04 -4.09 14.84
C SER A 73 0.92 -4.97 14.28
N ALA A 74 1.27 -6.20 13.89
CA ALA A 74 0.27 -7.18 13.46
C ALA A 74 -0.70 -7.61 14.59
N THR A 75 -0.34 -7.36 15.85
CA THR A 75 -1.05 -7.89 17.02
C THR A 75 -1.76 -6.83 17.87
N SER A 76 -1.43 -5.55 17.67
CA SER A 76 -2.03 -4.44 18.43
C SER A 76 -2.22 -3.21 17.57
N ALA A 77 -3.45 -2.66 17.61
CA ALA A 77 -3.79 -1.39 16.98
C ALA A 77 -3.26 -0.17 17.76
N GLU A 78 -2.67 -0.34 18.94
CA GLU A 78 -2.11 0.77 19.74
C GLU A 78 -0.92 1.46 19.06
N HIS A 79 -0.24 0.74 18.17
CA HIS A 79 0.88 1.24 17.40
C HIS A 79 0.48 1.79 16.04
N ASP A 80 -0.81 1.71 15.68
CA ASP A 80 -1.30 2.21 14.40
C ASP A 80 -1.19 3.73 14.35
N GLN A 81 -0.74 4.23 13.20
CA GLN A 81 -0.53 5.65 12.98
C GLN A 81 -1.42 6.10 11.84
N GLU A 82 -2.34 7.01 12.14
CA GLU A 82 -3.04 7.76 11.10
C GLU A 82 -2.02 8.69 10.43
N LEU A 83 -1.77 8.47 9.14
CA LEU A 83 -0.82 9.25 8.37
C LEU A 83 -1.47 10.52 7.84
N ASP A 84 -2.67 10.39 7.27
CA ASP A 84 -3.48 11.52 6.86
C ASP A 84 -4.96 11.15 6.72
N SER A 85 -5.83 12.15 6.79
CA SER A 85 -7.27 12.04 6.54
C SER A 85 -7.77 13.20 5.67
N LEU A 86 -8.55 12.86 4.64
CA LEU A 86 -9.03 13.79 3.64
C LEU A 86 -10.53 13.63 3.40
N LEU A 87 -11.29 14.68 3.70
CA LEU A 87 -12.70 14.77 3.33
C LEU A 87 -12.83 15.35 1.92
N VAL A 88 -13.26 14.52 0.96
CA VAL A 88 -13.44 14.90 -0.43
C VAL A 88 -14.94 15.03 -0.74
N GLY A 89 -15.39 16.24 -1.02
CA GLY A 89 -16.77 16.48 -1.39
C GLY A 89 -17.09 17.96 -1.62
N PRO A 90 -18.20 18.26 -2.34
CA PRO A 90 -19.16 17.31 -2.91
C PRO A 90 -18.64 16.66 -4.21
N ILE A 91 -18.63 15.32 -4.24
CA ILE A 91 -18.16 14.54 -5.39
C ILE A 91 -19.21 14.53 -6.51
N PRO A 92 -18.85 14.83 -7.78
CA PRO A 92 -19.76 14.68 -8.91
C PRO A 92 -19.95 13.21 -9.30
N ILE A 93 -21.12 12.90 -9.86
CA ILE A 93 -21.42 11.57 -10.40
C ILE A 93 -20.50 11.27 -11.58
N GLY A 94 -19.94 10.07 -11.62
CA GLY A 94 -19.01 9.59 -12.64
C GLY A 94 -17.65 9.18 -12.07
N VAL A 95 -16.67 9.04 -12.95
CA VAL A 95 -15.31 8.68 -12.58
C VAL A 95 -14.57 9.92 -12.11
N ASN A 96 -14.02 9.84 -10.91
CA ASN A 96 -13.25 10.89 -10.25
C ASN A 96 -11.84 10.39 -10.00
N LYS A 97 -10.90 11.34 -9.98
CA LYS A 97 -9.48 11.07 -9.73
C LYS A 97 -8.88 12.20 -8.91
N PHE A 98 -8.09 11.85 -7.91
CA PHE A 98 -7.28 12.81 -7.17
C PHE A 98 -6.00 12.15 -6.67
N ILE A 99 -5.03 12.97 -6.27
CA ILE A 99 -3.77 12.51 -5.69
C ILE A 99 -3.95 12.54 -4.18
N PHE A 100 -3.67 11.43 -3.52
CA PHE A 100 -3.62 11.37 -2.06
C PHE A 100 -2.15 11.29 -1.64
N GLU A 101 -1.71 12.28 -0.88
CA GLU A 101 -0.35 12.42 -0.36
C GLU A 101 -0.40 12.37 1.17
N ALA A 102 0.54 11.67 1.80
CA ALA A 102 0.62 11.59 3.25
C ALA A 102 2.08 11.53 3.73
N ASP A 103 2.31 12.04 4.93
CA ASP A 103 3.62 11.99 5.57
C ASP A 103 4.02 10.55 5.97
N PRO A 104 5.33 10.25 6.08
CA PRO A 104 5.80 8.95 6.53
C PRO A 104 5.38 8.65 7.99
N PRO A 105 5.25 7.35 8.36
CA PRO A 105 5.01 6.97 9.75
C PRO A 105 6.20 7.33 10.65
N ASN A 106 5.93 7.59 11.93
CA ASN A 106 6.98 7.79 12.91
C ASN A 106 7.50 6.45 13.43
N LEU A 107 8.65 6.03 12.93
CA LEU A 107 9.27 4.74 13.26
C LEU A 107 9.76 4.65 14.72
N ALA A 108 10.01 5.80 15.38
CA ALA A 108 10.39 5.82 16.78
C ALA A 108 9.24 5.43 17.73
N ARG A 109 7.99 5.48 17.26
CA ARG A 109 6.80 5.04 18.00
C ARG A 109 6.50 3.56 17.82
N LEU A 110 7.16 2.91 16.86
CA LEU A 110 7.00 1.49 16.60
C LEU A 110 7.90 0.67 17.53
N PRO A 111 7.44 -0.50 17.99
CA PRO A 111 8.30 -1.42 18.70
C PRO A 111 9.41 -1.91 17.77
N SER A 112 10.64 -2.02 18.28
CA SER A 112 11.82 -2.35 17.48
C SER A 112 11.72 -3.66 16.70
N SER A 113 10.90 -4.60 17.18
CA SER A 113 10.64 -5.89 16.52
C SER A 113 9.70 -5.81 15.31
N GLU A 114 8.92 -4.73 15.16
CA GLU A 114 7.95 -4.54 14.07
C GLU A 114 8.47 -3.55 13.00
N ILE A 115 9.63 -2.94 13.22
CA ILE A 115 10.23 -2.00 12.25
C ILE A 115 10.65 -2.74 10.97
N LEU A 116 11.17 -3.96 11.11
CA LEU A 116 11.60 -4.81 9.99
C LEU A 116 10.57 -5.90 9.72
N GLY A 117 10.48 -6.31 8.46
CA GLY A 117 9.57 -7.34 7.99
C GLY A 117 8.31 -6.77 7.36
N VAL A 118 7.26 -7.59 7.32
CA VAL A 118 6.03 -7.28 6.60
C VAL A 118 5.05 -6.57 7.52
N THR A 119 4.55 -5.44 7.04
CA THR A 119 3.46 -4.67 7.64
C THR A 119 2.43 -4.29 6.56
N VAL A 120 1.40 -3.53 6.94
CA VAL A 120 0.29 -3.14 6.06
C VAL A 120 0.00 -1.65 6.17
N ILE A 121 -0.24 -1.01 5.04
CA ILE A 121 -0.87 0.31 4.97
C ILE A 121 -2.33 0.12 4.57
N LEU A 122 -3.24 0.71 5.34
CA LEU A 122 -4.67 0.65 5.12
C LEU A 122 -5.18 2.00 4.60
N LEU A 123 -5.69 1.99 3.38
CA LEU A 123 -6.49 3.09 2.84
C LEU A 123 -7.97 2.76 3.06
N THR A 124 -8.61 3.52 3.93
CA THR A 124 -10.04 3.38 4.24
C THR A 124 -10.83 4.51 3.58
N CYS A 125 -12.04 4.21 3.12
CA CYS A 125 -12.97 5.22 2.65
C CYS A 125 -14.33 5.02 3.32
N ALA A 126 -14.83 6.11 3.87
CA ALA A 126 -16.05 6.17 4.64
C ALA A 126 -17.04 7.17 4.03
N TYR A 127 -18.31 6.82 4.10
CA TYR A 127 -19.42 7.72 3.80
C TYR A 127 -20.20 7.95 5.08
N ASP A 128 -20.35 9.21 5.49
CA ASP A 128 -21.08 9.58 6.71
C ASP A 128 -20.58 8.82 7.97
N GLY A 129 -19.26 8.72 8.11
CA GLY A 129 -18.61 7.97 9.20
C GLY A 129 -18.69 6.45 9.10
N ARG A 130 -19.25 5.90 8.02
CA ARG A 130 -19.36 4.45 7.79
C ARG A 130 -18.36 4.00 6.73
N GLU A 131 -17.36 3.24 7.17
CA GLU A 131 -16.41 2.61 6.28
C GLU A 131 -17.12 1.60 5.36
N PHE A 132 -16.96 1.75 4.05
CA PHE A 132 -17.54 0.83 3.06
C PHE A 132 -16.49 0.16 2.18
N VAL A 133 -15.26 0.69 2.16
CA VAL A 133 -14.13 0.07 1.47
C VAL A 133 -12.84 0.28 2.26
N ARG A 134 -12.04 -0.78 2.28
CA ARG A 134 -10.71 -0.81 2.85
C ARG A 134 -9.76 -1.48 1.87
N VAL A 135 -8.69 -0.79 1.53
CA VAL A 135 -7.63 -1.28 0.65
C VAL A 135 -6.37 -1.42 1.46
N GLY A 136 -5.92 -2.66 1.65
CA GLY A 136 -4.66 -2.99 2.33
C GLY A 136 -3.54 -3.19 1.33
N TYR A 137 -2.44 -2.48 1.53
CA TYR A 137 -1.19 -2.65 0.81
C TYR A 137 -0.18 -3.32 1.72
N TYR A 138 0.34 -4.48 1.32
CA TYR A 138 1.48 -5.06 2.02
C TYR A 138 2.71 -4.20 1.80
N VAL A 139 3.46 -4.01 2.88
CA VAL A 139 4.68 -3.22 2.92
C VAL A 139 5.75 -4.10 3.51
N ASN A 140 6.84 -4.31 2.79
CA ASN A 140 8.02 -5.00 3.31
C ASN A 140 9.08 -3.96 3.68
N ASN A 141 9.50 -3.95 4.93
CA ASN A 141 10.59 -3.13 5.43
C ASN A 141 11.84 -4.02 5.57
N GLU A 142 12.89 -3.72 4.84
CA GLU A 142 14.14 -4.48 4.86
C GLU A 142 15.33 -3.53 4.88
N TYR A 143 16.50 -4.02 5.30
CA TYR A 143 17.70 -3.22 5.21
C TYR A 143 18.17 -3.07 3.76
N ASP A 144 18.88 -1.98 3.52
CA ASP A 144 19.52 -1.68 2.26
C ASP A 144 20.67 -2.62 1.86
N SER A 145 21.15 -3.45 2.79
CA SER A 145 22.28 -4.35 2.61
C SER A 145 21.95 -5.76 3.08
N GLU A 146 22.38 -6.76 2.31
CA GLU A 146 22.13 -8.18 2.61
C GLU A 146 22.82 -8.61 3.92
N GLU A 147 23.98 -8.04 4.23
CA GLU A 147 24.70 -8.31 5.49
C GLU A 147 23.86 -7.93 6.73
N LEU A 148 23.24 -6.75 6.72
CA LEU A 148 22.36 -6.31 7.82
C LEU A 148 21.05 -7.11 7.87
N ASN A 149 20.57 -7.62 6.74
CA ASN A 149 19.40 -8.50 6.72
C ASN A 149 19.72 -9.90 7.29
N ASN A 150 20.92 -10.43 7.03
CA ASN A 150 21.36 -11.74 7.51
C ASN A 150 21.78 -11.73 8.99
N ASP A 151 22.42 -10.66 9.46
CA ASP A 151 22.80 -10.47 10.86
C ASP A 151 22.26 -9.12 11.38
N PRO A 152 20.95 -9.06 11.68
CA PRO A 152 20.33 -7.81 12.09
C PRO A 152 20.86 -7.36 13.47
N PRO A 153 21.27 -6.09 13.62
CA PRO A 153 21.73 -5.58 14.90
C PRO A 153 20.60 -5.57 15.94
N ALA A 154 20.96 -5.73 17.21
CA ALA A 154 19.99 -5.76 18.32
C ALA A 154 19.14 -4.47 18.44
N LYS A 155 19.66 -3.34 17.95
CA LYS A 155 18.91 -2.09 17.80
C LYS A 155 18.74 -1.80 16.31
N PRO A 156 17.51 -1.63 15.82
CA PRO A 156 17.28 -1.38 14.40
C PRO A 156 17.86 -0.04 13.96
N ILE A 157 18.52 -0.02 12.81
CA ILE A 157 19.15 1.18 12.22
C ILE A 157 18.15 1.79 11.24
N ILE A 158 17.30 2.67 11.74
CA ILE A 158 16.17 3.26 10.99
C ILE A 158 16.60 3.87 9.65
N GLU A 159 17.76 4.53 9.62
CA GLU A 159 18.31 5.23 8.44
C GLU A 159 18.66 4.31 7.26
N ARG A 160 18.79 3.00 7.52
CA ARG A 160 19.16 1.95 6.56
C ARG A 160 17.95 1.11 6.13
N VAL A 161 16.76 1.41 6.65
CA VAL A 161 15.54 0.67 6.32
C VAL A 161 14.94 1.21 5.03
N ARG A 162 14.77 0.33 4.05
CA ARG A 162 14.04 0.59 2.80
C ARG A 162 12.62 0.03 2.90
N ARG A 163 11.69 0.73 2.24
CA ARG A 163 10.28 0.35 2.18
C ARG A 163 9.89 -0.09 0.79
N ASN A 164 9.44 -1.34 0.65
CA ASN A 164 8.85 -1.84 -0.58
C ASN A 164 7.34 -2.03 -0.41
N ILE A 165 6.52 -1.25 -1.13
CA ILE A 165 5.05 -1.37 -1.10
C ILE A 165 4.62 -2.29 -2.24
N LEU A 166 3.95 -3.40 -1.93
CA LEU A 166 3.41 -4.33 -2.92
C LEU A 166 2.11 -3.80 -3.53
N ALA A 167 2.24 -2.73 -4.33
CA ALA A 167 1.11 -2.03 -4.96
C ALA A 167 0.35 -2.88 -5.99
N GLU A 168 0.96 -3.94 -6.52
CA GLU A 168 0.35 -4.80 -7.55
C GLU A 168 -0.70 -5.78 -7.00
N LYS A 169 -0.67 -6.09 -5.70
CA LYS A 169 -1.59 -7.07 -5.09
C LYS A 169 -2.31 -6.47 -3.87
N PRO A 170 -3.04 -5.35 -4.04
CA PRO A 170 -3.80 -4.80 -2.93
C PRO A 170 -4.88 -5.79 -2.48
N ARG A 171 -5.17 -5.79 -1.18
CA ARG A 171 -6.27 -6.55 -0.58
C ARG A 171 -7.44 -5.61 -0.41
N VAL A 172 -8.49 -5.80 -1.20
CA VAL A 172 -9.69 -4.94 -1.14
C VAL A 172 -10.77 -5.67 -0.34
N THR A 173 -11.18 -5.06 0.76
CA THR A 173 -12.32 -5.48 1.58
C THR A 173 -13.44 -4.47 1.42
N ARG A 174 -14.68 -4.94 1.23
CA ARG A 174 -15.86 -4.10 1.03
C ARG A 174 -16.89 -4.41 2.11
N PHE A 175 -17.49 -3.36 2.66
CA PHE A 175 -18.53 -3.46 3.68
C PHE A 175 -19.83 -2.89 3.10
N ALA A 176 -20.93 -3.61 3.30
CA ALA A 176 -22.24 -3.10 2.90
C ALA A 176 -22.67 -2.02 3.89
N ILE A 177 -22.98 -0.83 3.37
CA ILE A 177 -23.52 0.28 4.17
C ILE A 177 -24.84 0.76 3.60
N LYS A 178 -25.66 1.39 4.46
CA LYS A 178 -26.87 2.09 4.02
C LYS A 178 -26.50 3.49 3.56
N TRP A 179 -26.83 3.82 2.31
CA TRP A 179 -26.51 5.10 1.68
C TRP A 179 -27.62 6.15 1.81
N ASP A 180 -28.86 5.72 2.09
CA ASP A 180 -30.08 6.55 2.04
C ASP A 180 -30.79 6.69 3.40
N SER A 181 -30.09 6.62 4.54
CA SER A 181 -30.74 6.71 5.86
C SER A 181 -29.92 7.48 6.88
N GLU A 182 -30.56 8.47 7.52
CA GLU A 182 -30.06 9.17 8.73
C GLU A 182 -29.95 8.22 9.96
N ASP A 183 -30.42 6.97 9.84
CA ASP A 183 -30.41 5.99 10.92
C ASP A 183 -29.14 5.13 10.87
N SER A 184 -28.28 5.35 11.86
CA SER A 184 -27.04 4.63 12.13
C SER A 184 -27.32 3.14 12.40
N ALA A 185 -26.95 2.28 11.45
CA ALA A 185 -26.80 0.86 11.69
C ALA A 185 -25.30 0.54 11.67
N PRO A 186 -24.78 -0.21 12.67
CA PRO A 186 -23.37 -0.57 12.72
C PRO A 186 -22.97 -1.40 11.50
N ALA A 187 -21.70 -1.31 11.10
CA ALA A 187 -21.14 -2.13 10.05
C ALA A 187 -21.30 -3.61 10.42
N GLU A 188 -22.06 -4.36 9.62
CA GLU A 188 -22.03 -5.82 9.70
C GLU A 188 -20.67 -6.27 9.16
N TYR A 189 -19.85 -6.87 10.03
CA TYR A 189 -18.60 -7.50 9.62
C TYR A 189 -18.89 -8.51 8.51
N PRO A 190 -18.06 -8.59 7.46
CA PRO A 190 -18.26 -9.54 6.38
C PRO A 190 -18.23 -10.98 6.94
N PRO A 191 -19.01 -11.90 6.34
CA PRO A 191 -18.96 -13.31 6.74
C PRO A 191 -17.55 -13.86 6.55
N ASP A 192 -17.15 -14.80 7.43
CA ASP A 192 -15.91 -15.58 7.33
C ASP A 192 -15.66 -16.01 5.87
N GLN A 193 -14.54 -15.55 5.30
CA GLN A 193 -14.11 -16.00 3.99
C GLN A 193 -13.59 -17.44 4.14
N PRO A 194 -14.19 -18.45 3.46
CA PRO A 194 -13.56 -19.75 3.39
C PRO A 194 -12.34 -19.66 2.46
N GLU A 195 -11.23 -20.24 2.95
CA GLU A 195 -10.04 -20.68 2.21
C GLU A 195 -9.01 -19.61 1.83
N ALA A 196 -8.21 -19.20 2.83
CA ALA A 196 -6.87 -18.63 2.65
C ALA A 196 -5.76 -19.54 3.21
N ASP A 197 -5.98 -20.87 3.22
CA ASP A 197 -5.03 -21.85 3.77
C ASP A 197 -4.76 -23.02 2.79
N GLN A 198 -4.61 -22.70 1.50
CA GLN A 198 -4.02 -23.60 0.52
C GLN A 198 -2.95 -22.84 -0.26
N LEU A 199 -1.82 -22.60 0.39
CA LEU A 199 -0.55 -22.49 -0.31
C LEU A 199 -0.07 -23.91 -0.54
N ASP A 200 -0.20 -24.40 -1.77
CA ASP A 200 0.44 -25.64 -2.22
C ASP A 200 1.95 -25.55 -1.98
N ASP A 201 2.41 -26.29 -0.98
CA ASP A 201 3.82 -26.59 -0.69
C ASP A 201 4.37 -27.53 -1.78
N ASP A 202 4.74 -26.98 -2.94
CA ASP A 202 5.40 -27.74 -4.02
C ASP A 202 6.91 -27.86 -3.75
N GLY A 203 7.24 -28.61 -2.69
CA GLY A 203 8.56 -28.59 -2.07
C GLY A 203 9.10 -29.91 -1.52
N ALA A 204 8.85 -31.08 -2.14
CA ALA A 204 9.60 -32.30 -1.74
C ALA A 204 9.66 -33.44 -2.77
N ALA A 205 10.43 -33.25 -3.84
CA ALA A 205 10.97 -34.38 -4.61
C ALA A 205 12.27 -34.91 -3.97
N HIS A 206 12.21 -35.76 -2.93
CA HIS A 206 13.26 -36.77 -2.73
C HIS A 206 12.91 -37.90 -1.74
N GLN A 207 13.15 -39.13 -2.23
CA GLN A 207 13.40 -40.37 -1.49
C GLN A 207 12.22 -41.02 -0.74
N ARG A 208 11.78 -42.18 -1.23
CA ARG A 208 12.26 -43.46 -0.66
C ARG A 208 12.27 -44.58 -1.69
N ARG A 209 13.47 -45.13 -1.87
CA ARG A 209 13.71 -46.49 -2.32
C ARG A 209 12.98 -47.46 -1.37
N ARG A 210 12.23 -48.41 -1.93
CA ARG A 210 12.45 -49.86 -1.80
C ARG A 210 11.44 -50.64 -2.61
#